data_AF-A0A2E9W4H6-F1
#
_entry.id   AF-A0A2E9W4H6-F1
#
_cell.length_a   1.000
_cell.length_b   1.000
_cell.length_c   1.000
_cell.angle_alpha   90.00
_cell.angle_beta   90.00
_cell.angle_gamma   90.00
#
_symmetry.space_group_name_H-M   'P 1'
#
loop_
_entity.id
_entity.type
_entity.pdbx_description
1 polymer ?
#
loop_
_entity_poly.entity_id
_entity_poly.type
_entity_poly.pdbx_seq_one_letter_code
_entity_poly.pdbx_strand_id
1 'polypeptide(L)'
;MAFGGCSRGDLLGSAVRRPLIEGFADPATASRVFGLRGASVQDRWGRLVRACADSPTALGFVQVDGSMKNLAGRLGVDDDQFLRNLRTWGARRPPIVAATESKGKKDGKASVIVQIPLLSAWLLWTADSRSVVHRGMQGFIGPERIRQVAVTLIAHGDPPPAERALLPLDADRLIRLASSR
;
A
#
# COMPACT_ATOMS: atom_id res chain seq x y z
N MET A 1 -16.16 -14.81 -11.19
CA MET A 1 -15.21 -15.32 -12.21
C MET A 1 -13.91 -15.68 -11.52
N ALA A 2 -13.51 -16.95 -11.61
CA ALA A 2 -12.20 -17.43 -11.19
C ALA A 2 -11.27 -17.45 -12.42
N PHE A 3 -10.04 -16.98 -12.27
CA PHE A 3 -9.00 -17.10 -13.30
C PHE A 3 -8.06 -18.23 -12.85
N GLY A 4 -7.92 -19.29 -13.66
CA GLY A 4 -6.99 -20.39 -13.37
C GLY A 4 -7.18 -21.07 -12.00
N GLY A 5 -8.42 -21.21 -11.53
CA GLY A 5 -8.74 -21.82 -10.23
C GLY A 5 -8.69 -20.90 -9.01
N CYS A 6 -8.41 -19.61 -9.21
CA CYS A 6 -8.29 -18.62 -8.14
C CYS A 6 -9.36 -17.51 -8.27
N SER A 7 -10.06 -17.16 -7.18
CA SER A 7 -11.00 -16.03 -7.18
C SER A 7 -10.27 -14.69 -6.98
N ARG A 8 -10.94 -13.57 -7.30
CA ARG A 8 -10.39 -12.23 -6.99
C ARG A 8 -10.17 -12.04 -5.48
N GLY A 9 -11.04 -12.61 -4.64
CA GLY A 9 -10.88 -12.57 -3.19
C GLY A 9 -9.64 -13.35 -2.75
N ASP A 10 -9.38 -14.48 -3.41
CA ASP A 10 -8.20 -15.30 -3.16
C ASP A 10 -6.90 -14.61 -3.56
N LEU A 11 -6.87 -13.60 -4.43
CA LEU A 11 -5.64 -12.86 -4.75
C LEU A 11 -5.58 -11.53 -4.00
N LEU A 12 -6.68 -10.78 -4.01
CA LEU A 12 -6.74 -9.37 -3.63
C LEU A 12 -7.40 -9.12 -2.26
N GLY A 13 -8.14 -10.08 -1.71
CA GLY A 13 -8.94 -9.92 -0.49
C GLY A 13 -8.41 -10.63 0.76
N SER A 14 -7.22 -11.23 0.70
CA SER A 14 -6.78 -12.17 1.73
C SER A 14 -6.39 -11.57 3.08
N ALA A 15 -6.35 -12.45 4.09
CA ALA A 15 -5.81 -12.19 5.43
C ALA A 15 -4.37 -11.64 5.43
N VAL A 16 -3.59 -11.85 4.37
CA VAL A 16 -2.23 -11.29 4.25
C VAL A 16 -2.28 -9.77 4.12
N ARG A 17 -3.33 -9.22 3.50
CA ARG A 17 -3.42 -7.80 3.12
C ARG A 17 -3.56 -6.87 4.32
N ARG A 18 -4.30 -7.27 5.36
CA ARG A 18 -4.52 -6.45 6.57
C ARG A 18 -3.21 -6.14 7.31
N PRO A 19 -2.33 -7.12 7.61
CA PRO A 19 -1.01 -6.86 8.18
C PRO A 19 -0.15 -5.88 7.38
N LEU A 20 -0.23 -5.88 6.05
CA LEU A 20 0.48 -4.90 5.22
C LEU A 20 -0.06 -3.49 5.47
N ILE A 21 -1.39 -3.33 5.43
CA ILE A 21 -2.06 -2.04 5.66
C ILE A 21 -1.74 -1.51 7.07
N GLU A 22 -1.79 -2.39 8.07
CA GLU A 22 -1.43 -2.06 9.46
C GLU A 22 0.04 -1.66 9.58
N GLY A 23 0.95 -2.37 8.92
CA GLY A 23 2.37 -2.00 8.88
C GLY A 23 2.61 -0.60 8.28
N PHE A 24 1.90 -0.25 7.20
CA PHE A 24 1.99 1.11 6.64
C PHE A 24 1.34 2.18 7.53
N ALA A 25 0.24 1.85 8.20
CA ALA A 25 -0.51 2.78 9.05
C ALA A 25 0.07 2.91 10.47
N ASP A 26 1.02 2.06 10.83
CA ASP A 26 1.68 2.06 12.14
C ASP A 26 2.47 3.36 12.37
N PRO A 27 2.26 4.06 13.50
CA PRO A 27 2.95 5.32 13.80
C PRO A 27 4.48 5.20 13.84
N ALA A 28 5.02 4.07 14.33
CA ALA A 28 6.47 3.87 14.39
C ALA A 28 7.07 3.73 12.99
N THR A 29 6.40 2.98 12.11
CA THR A 29 6.75 2.87 10.69
C THR A 29 6.59 4.21 9.97
N ALA A 30 5.50 4.94 10.21
CA ALA A 30 5.29 6.27 9.66
C ALA A 30 6.42 7.25 10.01
N SER A 31 6.85 7.23 11.28
CA SER A 31 7.96 8.05 11.75
C SER A 31 9.30 7.62 11.16
N ARG A 32 9.62 6.32 11.23
CA ARG A 32 10.94 5.78 10.88
C ARG A 32 11.18 5.73 9.37
N VAL A 33 10.22 5.20 8.62
CA VAL A 33 10.35 4.97 7.17
C VAL A 33 10.02 6.23 6.40
N PHE A 34 8.89 6.84 6.73
CA PHE A 34 8.35 7.97 5.98
C PHE A 34 8.71 9.31 6.63
N GLY A 35 9.45 9.36 7.73
CA GLY A 35 9.83 10.61 8.39
C GLY A 35 8.63 11.45 8.83
N LEU A 36 7.48 10.82 9.10
CA LEU A 36 6.23 11.48 9.45
C LEU A 36 6.13 11.60 10.97
N ARG A 37 6.58 12.74 11.50
CA ARG A 37 6.63 13.01 12.94
C ARG A 37 5.37 13.75 13.40
N GLY A 38 4.89 13.40 14.60
CA GLY A 38 3.75 14.02 15.25
C GLY A 38 2.44 13.25 15.04
N ALA A 39 1.69 13.07 16.13
CA ALA A 39 0.50 12.22 16.18
C ALA A 39 -0.55 12.61 15.13
N SER A 40 -0.78 13.91 14.90
CA SER A 40 -1.76 14.38 13.91
C SER A 40 -1.35 14.10 12.46
N VAL A 41 -0.06 14.17 12.14
CA VAL A 41 0.44 13.82 10.80
C VAL A 41 0.36 12.32 10.58
N GLN A 42 0.68 11.53 11.62
CA GLN A 42 0.61 10.07 11.60
C GLN A 42 -0.83 9.57 11.50
N ASP A 43 -1.79 10.20 12.18
CA ASP A 43 -3.22 9.88 12.06
C ASP A 43 -3.71 10.13 10.62
N ARG A 44 -3.43 11.31 10.05
CA ARG A 44 -3.77 11.62 8.65
C ARG A 44 -3.15 10.63 7.66
N TRP A 45 -1.90 10.25 7.90
CA TRP A 45 -1.22 9.22 7.11
C TRP A 45 -1.93 7.87 7.21
N GLY A 46 -2.21 7.39 8.42
CA GLY A 46 -2.90 6.10 8.64
C GLY A 46 -4.30 6.09 8.05
N ARG A 47 -5.04 7.20 8.08
CA ARG A 47 -6.34 7.34 7.41
C ARG A 47 -6.20 7.25 5.89
N LEU A 48 -5.23 7.93 5.30
CA LEU A 48 -4.96 7.86 3.86
C LEU A 48 -4.56 6.44 3.43
N VAL A 49 -3.66 5.78 4.18
CA VAL A 49 -3.24 4.39 3.93
C VAL A 49 -4.45 3.45 3.88
N ARG A 50 -5.34 3.55 4.88
CA ARG A 50 -6.55 2.71 4.94
C ARG A 50 -7.50 3.02 3.79
N ALA A 51 -7.66 4.28 3.41
CA ALA A 51 -8.49 4.66 2.25
C ALA A 51 -7.91 4.13 0.92
N CYS A 52 -6.59 4.19 0.74
CA CYS A 52 -5.89 3.63 -0.42
C CYS A 52 -5.92 2.10 -0.50
N ALA A 53 -6.42 1.43 0.54
CA ALA A 53 -6.51 -0.02 0.61
C ALA A 53 -7.91 -0.50 1.06
N ASP A 54 -8.93 0.36 0.99
CA ASP A 54 -10.27 0.14 1.53
C ASP A 54 -11.00 -1.07 0.90
N SER A 55 -10.59 -1.44 -0.30
CA SER A 55 -11.13 -2.53 -1.08
C SER A 55 -10.00 -3.30 -1.77
N PRO A 56 -10.22 -4.57 -2.13
CA PRO A 56 -9.24 -5.38 -2.87
C PRO A 56 -8.74 -4.70 -4.16
N THR A 57 -9.59 -3.93 -4.83
CA THR A 57 -9.29 -3.23 -6.09
C THR A 57 -8.64 -1.86 -5.93
N ALA A 58 -8.63 -1.29 -4.72
CA ALA A 58 -8.00 0.01 -4.46
C ALA A 58 -6.50 -0.02 -4.78
N LEU A 59 -5.81 -1.13 -4.48
CA LEU A 59 -4.41 -1.38 -4.88
C LEU A 59 -3.44 -0.21 -4.60
N GLY A 60 -3.63 0.51 -3.50
CA GLY A 60 -2.80 1.66 -3.11
C GLY A 60 -3.31 3.01 -3.63
N PHE A 61 -4.48 3.04 -4.26
CA PHE A 61 -5.16 4.23 -4.77
C PHE A 61 -6.43 4.54 -3.98
N VAL A 62 -6.72 5.82 -3.83
CA VAL A 62 -8.03 6.33 -3.48
C VAL A 62 -8.48 7.33 -4.54
N GLN A 63 -9.72 7.18 -5.01
CA GLN A 63 -10.35 8.10 -5.94
C GLN A 63 -11.62 8.70 -5.30
N VAL A 64 -11.82 10.00 -5.50
CA VAL A 64 -13.05 10.70 -5.11
C VAL A 64 -13.47 11.67 -6.22
N ASP A 65 -14.77 11.88 -6.34
CA ASP A 65 -15.31 12.97 -7.15
C ASP A 65 -15.02 14.33 -6.50
N GLY A 66 -14.80 15.34 -7.33
CA GLY A 66 -14.56 16.72 -6.92
C GLY A 66 -13.08 17.06 -6.76
N SER A 67 -12.70 17.49 -5.56
CA SER A 67 -11.41 18.11 -5.23
C SER A 67 -10.69 17.39 -4.08
N MET A 68 -9.43 17.78 -3.80
CA MET A 68 -8.70 17.27 -2.64
C MET A 68 -9.41 17.54 -1.30
N LYS A 69 -10.23 18.60 -1.24
CA LYS A 69 -11.06 18.88 -0.05
C LYS A 69 -12.15 17.83 0.16
N ASN A 70 -12.71 17.28 -0.93
CA ASN A 70 -13.66 16.17 -0.85
C ASN A 70 -12.98 14.92 -0.28
N LEU A 71 -11.72 14.67 -0.65
CA LEU A 71 -10.94 13.58 -0.06
C LEU A 71 -10.69 13.83 1.44
N ALA A 72 -10.28 15.04 1.82
CA ALA A 72 -10.08 15.40 3.23
C ALA A 72 -11.37 15.18 4.06
N GLY A 73 -12.51 15.62 3.53
CA GLY A 73 -13.83 15.39 4.14
C GLY A 73 -14.16 13.90 4.28
N ARG A 74 -13.91 13.10 3.25
CA ARG A 74 -14.08 11.63 3.29
C ARG A 74 -13.21 10.98 4.36
N LEU A 75 -11.99 11.47 4.56
CA LEU A 75 -11.07 10.99 5.60
C LEU A 75 -11.40 11.53 6.99
N GLY A 76 -12.27 12.55 7.10
CA GLY A 76 -12.59 13.23 8.35
C GLY A 76 -11.39 13.96 8.94
N VAL A 77 -10.62 14.65 8.10
CA VAL A 77 -9.40 15.38 8.49
C VAL A 77 -9.48 16.85 8.05
N ASP A 78 -8.74 17.72 8.74
CA ASP A 78 -8.59 19.13 8.38
C ASP A 78 -8.01 19.27 6.95
N ASP A 79 -8.70 20.01 6.09
CA ASP A 79 -8.40 20.10 4.66
C ASP A 79 -7.08 20.83 4.42
N ASP A 80 -6.88 21.99 5.02
CA ASP A 80 -5.68 22.80 4.84
C ASP A 80 -4.41 22.07 5.31
N GLN A 81 -4.45 21.41 6.46
CA GLN A 81 -3.33 20.58 6.92
C GLN A 81 -3.11 19.37 6.01
N PHE A 82 -4.18 18.71 5.56
CA PHE A 82 -4.06 17.54 4.69
C PHE A 82 -3.45 17.90 3.33
N LEU A 83 -3.90 18.99 2.70
CA LEU A 83 -3.34 19.47 1.44
C LEU A 83 -1.86 19.86 1.59
N ARG A 84 -1.47 20.52 2.70
CA ARG A 84 -0.05 20.77 3.00
C ARG A 84 0.73 19.48 3.13
N ASN A 85 0.20 18.49 3.84
CA ASN A 85 0.82 17.17 3.97
C ASN A 85 0.99 16.48 2.61
N LEU A 86 -0.04 16.44 1.76
CA LEU A 86 0.05 15.86 0.41
C LEU A 86 1.15 16.51 -0.44
N ARG A 87 1.26 17.85 -0.43
CA ARG A 87 2.34 18.56 -1.14
C ARG A 87 3.71 18.17 -0.61
N THR A 88 3.90 18.16 0.71
CA THR A 88 5.16 17.78 1.34
C THR A 88 5.52 16.32 1.05
N TRP A 89 4.55 15.40 1.09
CA TRP A 89 4.75 13.97 0.83
C TRP A 89 5.06 13.69 -0.64
N GLY A 90 4.43 14.42 -1.57
CA GLY A 90 4.69 14.30 -3.01
C GLY A 90 5.97 14.99 -3.48
N ALA A 91 6.47 16.00 -2.75
CA ALA A 91 7.73 16.65 -3.05
C ALA A 91 8.96 15.78 -2.70
N ARG A 92 8.79 14.71 -1.91
CA ARG A 92 9.89 13.82 -1.53
C ARG A 92 10.49 13.07 -2.73
N ARG A 93 11.70 12.56 -2.54
CA ARG A 93 12.44 11.75 -3.52
C ARG A 93 12.92 10.46 -2.84
N PRO A 94 12.31 9.30 -3.15
CA PRO A 94 11.11 9.11 -3.97
C PRO A 94 9.84 9.73 -3.33
N PRO A 95 8.78 10.01 -4.12
CA PRO A 95 7.53 10.54 -3.56
C PRO A 95 6.84 9.50 -2.67
N ILE A 96 6.40 9.93 -1.48
CA ILE A 96 5.62 9.06 -0.58
C ILE A 96 4.18 8.92 -1.12
N VAL A 97 3.67 9.99 -1.73
CA VAL A 97 2.33 10.07 -2.31
C VAL A 97 2.41 10.69 -3.70
N ALA A 98 1.67 10.14 -4.65
CA ALA A 98 1.42 10.77 -5.94
C ALA A 98 -0.06 11.19 -5.99
N ALA A 99 -0.31 12.44 -6.34
CA ALA A 99 -1.65 13.02 -6.28
C ALA A 99 -1.92 13.74 -7.60
N THR A 100 -3.08 13.48 -8.21
CA THR A 100 -3.52 14.11 -9.45
C THR A 100 -4.97 14.57 -9.34
N GLU A 101 -5.25 15.72 -9.92
CA GLU A 101 -6.59 16.27 -10.06
C GLU A 101 -6.96 16.31 -11.54
N SER A 102 -8.08 15.69 -11.90
CA SER A 102 -8.68 15.84 -13.21
C SER A 102 -9.66 17.01 -13.17
N LYS A 103 -9.44 17.99 -14.06
CA LYS A 103 -10.50 18.95 -14.38
C LYS A 103 -11.47 18.21 -15.29
N GLY A 104 -12.66 17.92 -14.78
CA GLY A 104 -13.70 17.22 -15.53
C GLY A 104 -13.87 17.81 -16.95
N LYS A 105 -14.07 16.95 -17.95
CA LYS A 105 -14.46 17.40 -19.30
C LYS A 105 -15.93 17.85 -19.31
N LYS A 106 -16.40 18.38 -20.44
CA LYS A 106 -17.76 18.94 -20.64
C LYS A 106 -18.90 18.08 -20.06
N ASP A 107 -18.73 16.75 -19.98
CA ASP A 107 -19.71 15.79 -19.42
C ASP A 107 -19.15 14.91 -18.27
N GLY A 108 -17.92 15.16 -17.80
CA GLY A 108 -17.26 14.37 -16.76
C GLY A 108 -17.10 15.15 -15.47
N LYS A 109 -17.36 14.52 -14.31
CA LYS A 109 -17.07 15.14 -13.01
C LYS A 109 -15.56 15.26 -12.83
N ALA A 110 -15.12 16.38 -12.25
CA ALA A 110 -13.76 16.49 -11.73
C ALA A 110 -13.49 15.33 -10.76
N SER A 111 -12.28 14.80 -10.76
CA SER A 111 -11.93 13.69 -9.89
C SER A 111 -10.53 13.86 -9.35
N VAL A 112 -10.33 13.40 -8.13
CA VAL A 112 -9.02 13.35 -7.51
C VAL A 112 -8.60 11.90 -7.34
N ILE A 113 -7.37 11.61 -7.71
CA ILE A 113 -6.73 10.31 -7.50
C ILE A 113 -5.48 10.53 -6.67
N VAL A 114 -5.38 9.82 -5.56
CA VAL A 114 -4.18 9.78 -4.72
C VAL A 114 -3.68 8.34 -4.66
N GLN A 115 -2.38 8.17 -4.86
CA GLN A 115 -1.69 6.90 -4.80
C GLN A 115 -0.60 6.95 -3.73
N ILE A 116 -0.45 5.86 -2.97
CA ILE A 116 0.76 5.58 -2.19
C ILE A 116 1.59 4.56 -3.00
N PRO A 117 2.68 4.98 -3.69
CA PRO A 117 3.38 4.11 -4.63
C PRO A 117 3.95 2.84 -3.99
N LEU A 118 4.59 2.96 -2.82
CA LEU A 118 5.19 1.82 -2.14
C LEU A 118 4.12 0.82 -1.65
N LEU A 119 2.98 1.31 -1.15
CA LEU A 119 1.85 0.46 -0.79
C LEU A 119 1.28 -0.27 -2.02
N SER A 120 1.17 0.44 -3.15
CA SER A 120 0.71 -0.15 -4.41
C SER A 120 1.62 -1.31 -4.84
N ALA A 121 2.95 -1.09 -4.79
CA ALA A 121 3.93 -2.11 -5.12
C ALA A 121 3.80 -3.35 -4.23
N TRP A 122 3.66 -3.17 -2.91
CA TRP A 122 3.49 -4.27 -1.97
C TRP A 122 2.17 -5.04 -2.16
N LEU A 123 1.07 -4.33 -2.43
CA LEU A 123 -0.23 -4.95 -2.69
C LEU A 123 -0.21 -5.76 -4.00
N LEU A 124 0.43 -5.24 -5.05
CA LEU A 124 0.59 -5.94 -6.32
C LEU A 124 1.50 -7.16 -6.18
N TRP A 125 2.66 -7.01 -5.53
CA TRP A 125 3.58 -8.11 -5.29
C TRP A 125 2.91 -9.24 -4.49
N THR A 126 2.17 -8.90 -3.43
CA THR A 126 1.43 -9.88 -2.63
C THR A 126 0.39 -10.63 -3.46
N ALA A 127 -0.34 -9.92 -4.33
CA ALA A 127 -1.30 -10.56 -5.22
C ALA A 127 -0.61 -11.52 -6.20
N ASP A 128 0.53 -11.12 -6.76
CA ASP A 128 1.28 -11.92 -7.73
C ASP A 128 1.94 -13.15 -7.09
N SER A 129 2.62 -12.99 -5.95
CA SER A 129 3.20 -14.11 -5.18
C SER A 129 2.15 -15.13 -4.75
N ARG A 130 0.95 -14.67 -4.38
CA ARG A 130 -0.14 -15.59 -4.02
C ARG A 130 -0.70 -16.33 -5.23
N SER A 131 -0.63 -15.76 -6.42
CA SER A 131 -1.00 -16.47 -7.64
C SER A 131 -0.13 -17.72 -7.87
N VAL A 132 1.16 -17.68 -7.50
CA VAL A 132 2.08 -18.82 -7.56
C VAL A 132 1.63 -19.94 -6.62
N VAL A 133 1.28 -19.58 -5.37
CA VAL A 133 0.74 -20.53 -4.37
C VAL A 133 -0.54 -21.20 -4.87
N HIS A 134 -1.47 -20.42 -5.42
CA HIS A 134 -2.75 -20.95 -5.90
C HIS A 134 -2.61 -21.85 -7.13
N ARG A 135 -1.55 -21.72 -7.91
CA ARG A 135 -1.24 -22.63 -9.02
C ARG A 135 -0.67 -23.99 -8.56
N GLY A 136 -0.49 -24.19 -7.25
CA GLY A 136 0.04 -25.44 -6.69
C GLY A 136 1.52 -25.68 -7.00
N MET A 137 2.25 -24.63 -7.39
CA MET A 137 3.68 -24.74 -7.69
C MET A 137 4.46 -25.07 -6.41
N GLN A 138 5.20 -26.18 -6.44
CA GLN A 138 5.98 -26.66 -5.31
C GLN A 138 7.30 -25.91 -5.16
N GLY A 139 7.82 -25.85 -3.94
CA GLY A 139 9.14 -25.25 -3.64
C GLY A 139 9.14 -23.74 -3.39
N PHE A 140 7.99 -23.06 -3.55
CA PHE A 140 7.85 -21.62 -3.28
C PHE A 140 7.22 -21.35 -1.91
N ILE A 141 7.40 -20.12 -1.41
CA ILE A 141 6.85 -19.70 -0.12
C ILE A 141 5.31 -19.66 -0.12
N GLY A 142 4.73 -20.12 0.99
CA GLY A 142 3.27 -20.06 1.23
C GLY A 142 2.79 -18.71 1.77
N PRO A 143 1.46 -18.54 1.97
CA PRO A 143 0.84 -17.26 2.35
C PRO A 143 1.38 -16.64 3.65
N GLU A 144 1.67 -17.47 4.65
CA GLU A 144 2.21 -17.02 5.93
C GLU A 144 3.63 -16.45 5.77
N ARG A 145 4.45 -17.06 4.93
CA ARG A 145 5.81 -16.58 4.68
C ARG A 145 5.82 -15.35 3.78
N ILE A 146 4.90 -15.24 2.82
CA ILE A 146 4.63 -14.01 2.05
C ILE A 146 4.31 -12.85 3.01
N ARG A 147 3.42 -13.10 3.99
CA ARG A 147 3.07 -12.12 5.04
C ARG A 147 4.29 -11.70 5.85
N GLN A 148 5.11 -12.64 6.30
CA GLN A 148 6.32 -12.36 7.08
C GLN A 148 7.31 -11.49 6.30
N VAL A 149 7.64 -11.87 5.07
CA VAL A 149 8.53 -11.07 4.20
C VAL A 149 7.99 -9.65 4.06
N ALA A 150 6.70 -9.50 3.73
CA ALA A 150 6.11 -8.20 3.52
C ALA A 150 6.14 -7.32 4.77
N VAL A 151 5.65 -7.82 5.91
CA VAL A 151 5.61 -7.03 7.15
C VAL A 151 7.01 -6.63 7.62
N THR A 152 7.98 -7.55 7.55
CA THR A 152 9.36 -7.25 7.92
C THR A 152 9.92 -6.15 7.02
N LEU A 153 9.89 -6.31 5.69
CA LEU A 153 10.50 -5.33 4.79
C LEU A 153 9.77 -3.97 4.81
N ILE A 154 8.44 -3.96 4.90
CA ILE A 154 7.64 -2.72 5.05
C ILE A 154 8.07 -1.95 6.28
N ALA A 155 8.27 -2.64 7.41
CA ALA A 155 8.72 -1.98 8.63
C ALA A 155 10.03 -1.22 8.36
N HIS A 156 10.96 -1.79 7.59
CA HIS A 156 12.24 -1.14 7.25
C HIS A 156 12.18 -0.22 6.02
N GLY A 157 11.02 -0.04 5.40
CA GLY A 157 10.85 0.84 4.24
C GLY A 157 11.40 0.27 2.93
N ASP A 158 11.70 -1.03 2.90
CA ASP A 158 12.22 -1.69 1.72
C ASP A 158 11.11 -1.91 0.68
N PRO A 159 11.44 -1.85 -0.63
CA PRO A 159 10.52 -2.22 -1.69
C PRO A 159 10.22 -3.74 -1.67
N PRO A 160 9.12 -4.17 -2.30
CA PRO A 160 8.91 -5.59 -2.54
C PRO A 160 10.07 -6.20 -3.34
N PRO A 161 10.41 -7.48 -3.13
CA PRO A 161 11.39 -8.20 -3.93
C PRO A 161 11.05 -8.18 -5.41
N ALA A 162 12.07 -8.16 -6.27
CA ALA A 162 11.88 -8.20 -7.72
C ALA A 162 11.24 -9.53 -8.17
N GLU A 163 11.58 -10.62 -7.50
CA GLU A 163 11.02 -11.94 -7.75
C GLU A 163 9.70 -12.14 -6.98
N ARG A 164 8.68 -12.61 -7.67
CA ARG A 164 7.35 -12.92 -7.12
C ARG A 164 7.26 -14.34 -6.60
N ALA A 165 7.99 -15.26 -7.22
CA ALA A 165 8.05 -16.67 -6.88
C ALA A 165 9.28 -16.93 -5.99
N LEU A 166 9.21 -16.46 -4.73
CA LEU A 166 10.34 -16.62 -3.81
C LEU A 166 10.47 -18.05 -3.32
N LEU A 167 11.72 -18.53 -3.28
CA LEU A 167 12.09 -19.75 -2.58
C LEU A 167 12.22 -19.46 -1.06
N PRO A 168 12.02 -20.48 -0.20
CA PRO A 168 12.17 -20.32 1.25
C PRO A 168 13.52 -19.72 1.67
N LEU A 169 14.62 -20.15 1.06
CA LEU A 169 15.97 -19.65 1.38
C LEU A 169 16.13 -18.17 1.06
N ASP A 170 15.56 -17.70 -0.05
CA ASP A 170 15.61 -16.29 -0.43
C ASP A 170 14.77 -15.44 0.51
N ALA A 171 13.58 -15.92 0.89
CA ALA A 171 12.75 -15.26 1.90
C ALA A 171 13.47 -15.14 3.25
N ASP A 172 14.12 -16.20 3.71
CA ASP A 172 14.91 -16.19 4.95
C ASP A 172 16.09 -15.23 4.89
N ARG A 173 16.74 -15.13 3.73
CA ARG A 173 17.82 -14.16 3.51
C ARG A 173 17.29 -12.73 3.59
N LEU A 174 16.19 -12.43 2.92
CA LEU A 174 15.57 -11.09 2.91
C LEU A 174 15.14 -10.65 4.32
N ILE A 175 14.47 -11.54 5.07
CA ILE A 175 14.04 -11.25 6.44
C ILE A 175 15.25 -10.95 7.33
N ARG A 176 16.30 -11.79 7.28
CA ARG A 176 17.52 -11.60 8.08
C ARG A 176 18.21 -10.27 7.77
N LEU A 177 18.36 -9.93 6.48
CA LEU A 177 19.01 -8.69 6.06
C LEU A 177 18.23 -7.43 6.46
N ALA A 178 16.90 -7.50 6.48
CA ALA A 178 16.07 -6.39 6.94
C ALA A 178 16.15 -6.22 8.46
N SER A 179 16.09 -7.32 9.22
CA SER A 179 16.14 -7.28 10.69
C SER A 179 17.50 -6.92 11.29
N SER A 180 18.57 -6.96 10.49
CA SER A 180 19.92 -6.57 10.93
C SER A 180 20.25 -5.08 10.75
N ARG A 181 19.27 -4.24 10.36
CA ARG A 181 19.41 -2.79 10.16
C ARG A 181 18.76 -2.00 11.28
#